data_AF-X1LUA5-F1
#
_entry.id   AF-X1LUA5-F1
#
_cell.length_a   1.000
_cell.length_b   1.000
_cell.length_c   1.000
_cell.angle_alpha   90.00
_cell.angle_beta   90.00
_cell.angle_gamma   90.00
#
_symmetry.space_group_name_H-M   'P 1'
#
loop_
_entity.id
_entity.type
_entity.pdbx_description
1 polymer ?
#
loop_
_entity_poly.entity_id
_entity_poly.type
_entity_poly.pdbx_seq_one_letter_code
_entity_poly.pdbx_strand_id
1 'polypeptide(L)'
;HQDTGWVIRNLGVRDSVYLTALYQLSHAGVKKGVQVATWMGCMSNSTYYKLRPEPERPRGQGKCRECGAELKPVRWEGEGDPPLQGQLEGGYWIDPGGWRYLEDGENNHSCLVKRPDAR
;
A
#
# COMPACT_ATOMS: atom_id res chain seq x y z
N HIS A 1 37.95 13.88 -12.65
CA HIS A 1 38.21 13.38 -14.02
C HIS A 1 39.69 13.06 -14.25
N GLN A 2 40.64 13.84 -13.72
CA GLN A 2 42.07 13.56 -13.94
C GLN A 2 42.71 12.55 -12.97
N ASP A 3 42.11 12.24 -11.81
CA ASP A 3 42.73 11.28 -10.86
C ASP A 3 42.15 9.85 -10.83
N THR A 4 40.95 9.62 -11.38
CA THR A 4 40.33 8.28 -11.35
C THR A 4 40.06 7.69 -12.73
N GLY A 5 40.19 8.46 -13.82
CA GLY A 5 39.92 8.01 -15.19
C GLY A 5 38.45 7.68 -15.51
N TRP A 6 37.55 7.73 -14.52
CA TRP A 6 36.13 7.41 -14.72
C TRP A 6 35.32 8.67 -15.02
N VAL A 7 34.54 8.60 -16.10
CA VAL A 7 33.50 9.57 -16.43
C VAL A 7 32.17 8.99 -15.98
N ILE A 8 31.68 9.44 -14.83
CA ILE A 8 30.33 9.08 -14.38
C ILE A 8 29.34 9.92 -15.17
N ARG A 9 28.63 9.31 -16.14
CA ARG A 9 27.48 9.94 -16.78
C ARG A 9 26.22 9.56 -16.02
N ASN A 10 25.49 10.54 -15.50
CA ASN A 10 24.10 10.34 -15.10
C ASN A 10 23.27 10.08 -16.36
N LEU A 11 22.73 8.88 -16.51
CA LEU A 11 21.92 8.43 -17.65
C LEU A 11 20.50 9.05 -17.67
N GLY A 12 20.26 10.09 -16.88
CA GLY A 12 18.94 10.68 -16.66
C GLY A 12 18.08 9.87 -15.69
N VAL A 13 17.00 10.50 -15.23
CA VAL A 13 15.91 9.82 -14.51
C VAL A 13 14.99 9.26 -15.59
N ARG A 14 14.71 7.95 -15.58
CA ARG A 14 13.73 7.38 -16.52
C ARG A 14 12.36 7.99 -16.27
N ASP A 15 11.64 8.33 -17.35
CA ASP A 15 10.32 8.96 -17.29
C ASP A 15 9.26 8.11 -16.57
N SER A 16 9.54 6.81 -16.39
CA SER A 16 8.61 5.87 -15.77
C SER A 16 9.29 4.87 -14.87
N VAL A 17 8.89 4.88 -13.59
CA VAL A 17 9.20 3.83 -12.61
C VAL A 17 8.71 2.47 -13.10
N TYR A 18 7.56 2.44 -13.79
CA TYR A 18 6.99 1.22 -14.36
C TYR A 18 7.91 0.57 -15.41
N LEU A 19 8.44 1.36 -16.36
CA LEU A 19 9.38 0.83 -17.36
C LEU A 19 10.69 0.33 -16.73
N THR A 20 11.10 0.94 -15.62
CA THR A 20 12.27 0.51 -14.85
C THR A 20 12.04 -0.82 -14.17
N ALA A 21 10.91 -0.98 -13.49
CA ALA A 21 10.50 -2.23 -12.88
C ALA A 21 10.36 -3.33 -13.95
N LEU A 22 9.68 -3.06 -15.06
CA LEU A 22 9.49 -4.02 -16.15
C LEU A 22 10.84 -4.53 -16.71
N TYR A 23 11.80 -3.62 -16.90
CA TYR A 23 13.13 -3.97 -17.35
C TYR A 23 13.83 -4.93 -16.37
N GLN A 24 13.85 -4.60 -15.08
CA GLN A 24 14.42 -5.46 -14.05
C GLN A 24 13.74 -6.83 -14.01
N LEU A 25 12.41 -6.86 -14.07
CA LEU A 25 11.62 -8.09 -14.02
C LEU A 25 11.72 -8.95 -15.28
N SER A 26 12.04 -8.36 -16.43
CA SER A 26 12.31 -9.12 -17.67
C SER A 26 13.64 -9.87 -17.63
N HIS A 27 14.61 -9.38 -16.83
CA HIS A 27 15.90 -10.04 -16.61
C HIS A 27 15.90 -10.94 -15.37
N ALA A 28 14.94 -10.75 -14.46
CA ALA A 28 14.69 -11.68 -13.37
C ALA A 28 13.95 -12.92 -13.92
N GLY A 29 14.70 -13.98 -14.19
CA GLY A 29 14.17 -15.26 -14.63
C GLY A 29 15.27 -16.31 -14.64
N VAL A 30 15.02 -17.48 -14.04
CA VAL A 30 16.02 -18.55 -13.92
C VAL A 30 16.15 -19.36 -15.22
N LYS A 31 15.13 -19.31 -16.09
CA LYS A 31 15.07 -20.07 -17.35
C LYS A 31 14.34 -19.28 -18.44
N LYS A 32 14.74 -19.51 -19.70
CA LYS A 32 14.07 -18.95 -20.89
C LYS A 32 12.57 -19.29 -20.87
N GLY A 33 11.73 -18.25 -20.98
CA GLY A 33 10.26 -18.38 -20.94
C GLY A 33 9.62 -18.25 -19.56
N VAL A 34 10.40 -18.21 -18.48
CA VAL A 34 9.92 -17.97 -17.10
C VAL A 34 10.43 -16.62 -16.64
N GLN A 35 9.75 -15.55 -17.03
CA GLN A 35 10.05 -14.19 -16.59
C GLN A 35 9.21 -13.86 -15.36
N VAL A 36 9.83 -13.19 -14.38
CA VAL A 36 9.13 -12.74 -13.17
C VAL A 36 8.04 -11.71 -13.50
N ALA A 37 8.20 -10.96 -14.60
CA ALA A 37 7.16 -10.06 -15.11
C ALA A 37 5.83 -10.80 -15.41
N THR A 38 5.88 -12.01 -15.94
CA THR A 38 4.68 -12.84 -16.21
C THR A 38 3.99 -13.25 -14.91
N TRP A 39 4.77 -13.65 -13.90
CA TRP A 39 4.26 -13.98 -12.57
C TRP A 39 3.60 -12.77 -11.89
N MET A 40 4.23 -11.59 -11.94
CA MET A 40 3.62 -10.37 -11.43
C MET A 40 2.36 -9.98 -12.20
N GLY A 41 2.31 -10.24 -13.51
CA GLY A 41 1.10 -10.08 -14.32
C GLY A 41 -0.07 -10.92 -13.80
N CYS A 42 0.19 -12.18 -13.40
CA CYS A 42 -0.82 -13.05 -12.79
C CYS A 42 -1.33 -12.51 -11.44
N MET A 43 -0.48 -11.79 -10.69
CA MET A 43 -0.86 -11.15 -9.42
C MET A 43 -1.56 -9.80 -9.60
N SER A 44 -1.70 -9.27 -10.82
CA SER A 44 -2.48 -8.06 -11.06
C SER A 44 -3.93 -8.25 -10.63
N ASN A 45 -4.56 -7.23 -10.05
CA ASN A 45 -5.95 -7.33 -9.57
C ASN A 45 -6.89 -7.90 -10.64
N SER A 46 -6.78 -7.50 -11.91
CA SER A 46 -7.63 -7.99 -13.01
C SER A 46 -7.47 -9.49 -13.34
N THR A 47 -6.32 -10.08 -13.01
CA THR A 47 -6.02 -11.49 -13.25
C THR A 47 -6.13 -12.33 -11.98
N TYR A 48 -5.85 -11.72 -10.83
CA TYR A 48 -5.88 -12.33 -9.50
C TYR A 48 -7.23 -12.99 -9.22
N TYR A 49 -8.36 -12.34 -9.53
CA TYR A 49 -9.70 -12.94 -9.34
C TYR A 49 -9.90 -14.24 -10.13
N LYS A 50 -9.21 -14.41 -11.27
CA LYS A 50 -9.29 -15.63 -12.09
C LYS A 50 -8.52 -16.81 -11.48
N LEU A 51 -7.57 -16.53 -10.59
CA LEU A 51 -6.77 -17.54 -9.90
C LEU A 51 -7.52 -18.22 -8.75
N ARG A 52 -8.77 -17.80 -8.47
CA ARG A 52 -9.58 -18.26 -7.33
C ARG A 52 -8.76 -18.30 -6.03
N PRO A 53 -8.14 -17.17 -5.64
CA PRO A 53 -7.35 -17.11 -4.43
C PRO A 53 -8.21 -17.51 -3.23
N GLU A 54 -7.59 -18.16 -2.25
CA GLU A 54 -8.26 -18.38 -0.97
C GLU A 54 -8.74 -17.03 -0.41
N PRO A 55 -9.84 -17.02 0.36
CA PRO A 55 -10.27 -15.82 1.06
C PRO A 55 -9.08 -15.21 1.82
N GLU A 56 -8.91 -13.89 1.73
CA GLU A 56 -7.88 -13.22 2.53
C GLU A 56 -8.12 -13.62 3.99
N ARG A 57 -7.10 -14.24 4.61
CA ARG A 57 -7.20 -14.57 6.03
C ARG A 57 -7.44 -13.24 6.74
N PRO A 58 -8.52 -13.10 7.51
CA PRO A 58 -8.81 -11.84 8.17
C PRO A 58 -7.57 -11.48 8.98
N ARG A 59 -6.99 -10.30 8.71
CA ARG A 59 -5.96 -9.78 9.58
C ARG A 59 -6.62 -9.69 10.95
N GLY A 60 -6.12 -10.48 11.90
CA GLY A 60 -6.63 -10.45 13.26
C GLY A 60 -6.60 -9.01 13.77
N GLN A 61 -7.50 -8.67 14.69
CA GLN A 61 -7.48 -7.36 15.32
C GLN A 61 -6.08 -7.12 15.88
N GLY A 62 -5.46 -6.01 15.49
CA GLY A 62 -4.13 -5.66 16.01
C GLY A 62 -4.18 -5.60 17.53
N LYS A 63 -3.06 -5.90 18.20
CA LYS A 63 -2.96 -5.75 19.67
C LYS A 63 -2.21 -4.48 20.01
N CYS A 64 -2.65 -3.77 21.04
CA CYS A 64 -1.90 -2.69 21.63
C CYS A 64 -0.56 -3.21 22.14
N ARG A 65 0.55 -2.55 21.78
CA ARG A 65 1.90 -2.97 22.20
C ARG A 65 2.17 -2.76 23.69
N GLU A 66 1.48 -1.80 24.31
CA GLU A 66 1.66 -1.46 25.72
C GLU A 66 0.85 -2.37 26.65
N CYS A 67 -0.44 -2.57 26.35
CA CYS A 67 -1.35 -3.30 27.25
C CYS A 67 -1.83 -4.65 26.73
N GLY A 68 -1.54 -5.00 25.47
CA GLY A 68 -1.95 -6.26 24.85
C GLY A 68 -3.43 -6.37 24.49
N ALA A 69 -4.24 -5.34 24.78
CA ALA A 69 -5.66 -5.31 24.44
C ALA A 69 -5.89 -5.28 22.92
N GLU A 70 -7.04 -5.81 22.48
CA GLU A 70 -7.44 -5.77 21.07
C GLU A 70 -7.75 -4.34 20.63
N LEU A 71 -7.19 -3.93 19.50
CA LEU A 71 -7.43 -2.65 18.88
C LEU A 71 -8.79 -2.66 18.19
N LYS A 72 -9.63 -1.70 18.56
CA LYS A 72 -10.97 -1.52 17.98
C LYS A 72 -10.93 -0.46 16.89
N PRO A 73 -11.69 -0.65 15.79
CA PRO A 73 -11.83 0.38 14.77
C PRO A 73 -12.52 1.63 15.36
N VAL A 74 -12.08 2.80 14.90
CA VAL A 74 -12.64 4.11 15.27
C VAL A 74 -13.00 4.92 14.04
N ARG A 75 -13.96 5.84 14.20
CA ARG A 75 -14.41 6.81 13.20
C ARG A 75 -14.31 8.21 13.79
N TRP A 76 -13.86 9.16 12.97
CA TRP A 76 -13.92 10.59 13.29
C TRP A 76 -15.35 11.10 13.11
N GLU A 77 -15.91 11.69 14.16
CA GLU A 77 -17.21 12.37 14.21
C GLU A 77 -17.08 13.78 14.81
N GLY A 78 -15.85 14.29 14.98
CA GLY A 78 -15.57 15.64 15.44
C GLY A 78 -15.82 16.70 14.37
N GLU A 79 -15.74 17.97 14.77
CA GLU A 79 -15.85 19.10 13.84
C GLU A 79 -14.60 19.23 12.97
N GLY A 80 -14.80 19.43 11.67
CA GLY A 80 -13.72 19.63 10.70
C GLY A 80 -13.04 18.34 10.23
N ASP A 81 -11.88 18.51 9.61
CA ASP A 81 -11.08 17.40 9.09
C ASP A 81 -10.44 16.59 10.25
N PRO A 82 -10.32 15.25 10.10
CA PRO A 82 -9.70 14.44 11.12
C PRO A 82 -8.23 14.85 11.33
N PRO A 83 -7.72 14.82 12.58
CA PRO A 83 -6.38 15.30 12.90
C PRO A 83 -5.24 14.52 12.19
N LEU A 84 -5.54 13.33 11.68
CA LEU A 84 -4.61 12.48 10.94
C LEU A 84 -4.73 12.61 9.41
N GLN A 85 -5.54 13.54 8.91
CA GLN A 85 -5.68 13.78 7.49
C GLN A 85 -4.34 14.18 6.87
N GLY A 86 -3.90 13.47 5.83
CA GLY A 86 -2.65 13.74 5.11
C GLY A 86 -1.38 13.19 5.79
N GLN A 87 -1.50 12.51 6.93
CA GLN A 87 -0.38 11.80 7.56
C GLN A 87 -0.13 10.44 6.89
N LEU A 88 1.11 9.95 6.94
CA LEU A 88 1.46 8.60 6.48
C LEU A 88 0.90 7.54 7.43
N GLU A 89 0.79 6.29 6.98
CA GLU A 89 0.41 5.18 7.87
C GLU A 89 1.45 5.02 8.99
N GLY A 90 0.99 4.98 10.25
CA GLY A 90 1.88 4.95 11.41
C GLY A 90 1.13 4.89 12.74
N GLY A 91 1.88 4.83 13.84
CA GLY A 91 1.35 4.95 15.20
C GLY A 91 1.46 6.39 15.69
N TYR A 92 0.33 6.98 16.08
CA TYR A 92 0.25 8.37 16.53
C TYR A 92 -0.40 8.45 17.90
N TRP A 93 0.05 9.41 18.71
CA TRP A 93 -0.63 9.81 19.95
C TRP A 93 -1.48 11.03 19.64
N ILE A 94 -2.79 10.89 19.77
CA ILE A 94 -3.77 11.95 19.49
C ILE A 94 -4.73 12.09 20.68
N ASP A 95 -5.36 13.26 20.79
CA ASP A 95 -6.46 13.46 21.72
C ASP A 95 -7.65 12.59 21.32
N PRO A 96 -8.30 11.86 22.25
CA PRO A 96 -9.44 11.00 21.93
C PRO A 96 -10.71 11.77 21.54
N GLY A 97 -10.77 13.10 21.75
CA GLY A 97 -11.93 13.91 21.39
C GLY A 97 -12.28 13.79 19.91
N GLY A 98 -13.58 13.66 19.60
CA GLY A 98 -14.08 13.54 18.23
C GLY A 98 -13.96 12.15 17.61
N TRP A 99 -13.37 11.16 18.30
CA TRP A 99 -13.31 9.77 17.83
C TRP A 99 -14.33 8.88 18.55
N ARG A 100 -15.08 8.10 17.78
CA ARG A 100 -16.03 7.10 18.28
C ARG A 100 -15.60 5.69 17.86
N TYR A 101 -15.74 4.72 18.75
CA TYR A 101 -15.60 3.30 18.39
C TYR A 101 -16.74 2.85 17.48
N LEU A 102 -16.41 2.07 16.43
CA LEU A 102 -17.43 1.45 15.60
C LEU A 102 -18.04 0.25 16.33
N GLU A 103 -19.33 0.02 16.06
CA GLU A 103 -20.02 -1.20 16.48
C GLU A 103 -19.74 -2.36 15.53
N ASP A 104 -19.95 -3.58 16.00
CA ASP A 104 -19.76 -4.78 15.19
C ASP A 104 -20.70 -4.78 13.98
N GLY A 105 -20.14 -4.85 12.78
CA GLY A 105 -20.89 -4.79 11.51
C GLY A 105 -21.04 -3.37 10.93
N GLU A 106 -20.57 -2.33 11.63
CA GLU A 106 -20.53 -0.98 11.09
C GLU A 106 -19.37 -0.85 10.07
N ASN A 107 -19.67 -0.42 8.85
CA ASN A 107 -18.64 -0.25 7.82
C ASN A 107 -17.75 0.95 8.12
N ASN A 108 -16.43 0.74 8.19
CA ASN A 108 -15.48 1.83 8.35
C ASN A 108 -15.20 2.54 7.02
N HIS A 109 -16.15 3.34 6.53
CA HIS A 109 -15.96 4.16 5.32
C HIS A 109 -15.03 5.38 5.54
N SER A 110 -14.37 5.50 6.70
CA SER A 110 -13.56 6.68 7.07
C SER A 110 -12.28 6.82 6.26
N CYS A 111 -11.76 5.72 5.68
CA CYS A 111 -10.81 5.83 4.58
C CYS A 111 -11.61 6.17 3.32
N LEU A 112 -11.76 7.47 3.08
CA LEU A 112 -12.26 8.07 1.85
C LEU A 112 -11.48 7.57 0.62
N VAL A 113 -11.71 6.33 0.19
CA VAL A 113 -11.52 5.95 -1.20
C VAL A 113 -12.69 6.61 -1.93
N LYS A 114 -12.55 7.91 -2.23
CA LYS A 114 -13.37 8.53 -3.24
C LYS A 114 -13.16 7.71 -4.51
N ARG A 115 -14.15 6.92 -4.91
CA ARG A 115 -14.16 6.36 -6.27
C ARG A 115 -14.04 7.57 -7.20
N PRO A 116 -13.03 7.65 -8.07
CA PRO A 116 -13.02 8.72 -9.05
C PRO A 116 -14.33 8.64 -9.83
N ASP A 117 -15.05 9.76 -9.92
CA ASP A 117 -16.28 9.85 -10.68
C ASP A 117 -16.04 9.29 -12.08
N ALA A 118 -16.88 8.34 -12.48
CA ALA A 118 -16.88 7.84 -13.84
C ALA A 118 -17.34 8.99 -14.76
N ARG A 119 -16.38 9.73 -15.31
CA ARG A 119 -16.55 10.56 -16.51
C ARG A 119 -15.97 9.83 -17.71
#